data_AF-A0A2M9TI40-F1
#
_entry.id   AF-A0A2M9TI40-F1
#
_cell.length_a   1.000
_cell.length_b   1.000
_cell.length_c   1.000
_cell.angle_alpha   90.00
_cell.angle_beta   90.00
_cell.angle_gamma   90.00
#
_symmetry.space_group_name_H-M   'P 1'
#
loop_
_entity.id
_entity.type
_entity.pdbx_description
1 polymer ?
#
loop_
_entity_poly.entity_id
_entity_poly.type
_entity_poly.pdbx_seq_one_letter_code
_entity_poly.pdbx_strand_id
1 'polypeptide(L)'
;MYLMKKITQQLHYGDIAKTSTFHNDPSLPIVHYAWHSLNAVLHELRTDLKGLVQADALQRLTRNGPNKIALDKLIRRVDKRTDRQLSLQQQPAAVRRRATLSASPIEREIAIRSLVPGDIITLKPGDLIPADIRLIDSENFLVDQSAPDSLPNACLMGAQVIHGTATAVVVGTGPATCLGSEAEDAIAAMLAVSATYFSLLRPACRAATAIICSGLLLSAAPAHAQEGVSLYGTVDTGIGWTRVSGGDHLTGALSGGQADSLWGLRGSEGLANGFTASFALESGFDPSTGSLEDEDRLFNYAAWIGIGHDELGEFRLGRQHAIGQRFGDELEIASWADFGLGALFKASDNYQLSNTISYLSPELSGFQAGLSYSFNANDGEHFQTSRNARALSAGLRYDDGPLYATLTYDRMQPGHDGVHGSRSAQAWQLGASYDFEVIKLAAGWSRQSNGFVGLNGGDTTTDDLSEVGLSGAGPMEFVQGGRVDAWFLGASLPLGPGRALAQWSIANPDWTWRSTGERAKKVQTYSLGYVYDLSPRTSVYAFAAGGRNFSLDDTFTARNPTVSRIAAGLTHHF
;
A
#
# COMPACT_ATOMS: atom_id res chain seq x y z
N MET A 1 -25.49 -28.23 4.82
CA MET A 1 -25.30 -28.59 6.25
C MET A 1 -24.88 -30.05 6.49
N TYR A 2 -25.59 -31.07 5.96
CA TYR A 2 -25.21 -32.48 6.14
C TYR A 2 -23.86 -32.85 5.47
N LEU A 3 -23.49 -32.16 4.38
CA LEU A 3 -22.23 -32.35 3.66
C LEU A 3 -21.01 -31.74 4.41
N MET A 4 -21.17 -30.56 5.03
CA MET A 4 -20.10 -29.96 5.85
C MET A 4 -19.79 -30.78 7.11
N LYS A 5 -20.81 -31.35 7.77
CA LYS A 5 -20.61 -32.20 8.95
C LYS A 5 -19.83 -33.49 8.63
N LYS A 6 -19.91 -33.99 7.39
CA LYS A 6 -19.17 -35.18 6.93
C LYS A 6 -17.73 -34.85 6.51
N ILE A 7 -17.50 -33.66 5.96
CA ILE A 7 -16.17 -33.15 5.60
C ILE A 7 -15.33 -32.87 6.85
N THR A 8 -15.92 -32.29 7.90
CA THR A 8 -15.21 -32.02 9.18
C THR A 8 -14.88 -33.29 9.96
N GLN A 9 -15.56 -34.42 9.72
CA GLN A 9 -15.29 -35.69 10.40
C GLN A 9 -14.25 -36.57 9.69
N GLN A 10 -13.92 -36.31 8.41
CA GLN A 10 -12.92 -37.08 7.65
C GLN A 10 -11.56 -36.39 7.51
N LEU A 11 -11.48 -35.08 7.76
CA LEU A 11 -10.22 -34.37 7.89
C LEU A 11 -9.81 -34.39 9.36
N HIS A 12 -8.99 -35.37 9.75
CA HIS A 12 -8.25 -35.26 11.01
C HIS A 12 -7.49 -33.94 11.00
N TYR A 13 -7.79 -33.08 11.97
CA TYR A 13 -7.23 -31.75 12.18
C TYR A 13 -5.74 -31.77 12.61
N GLY A 14 -5.01 -32.85 12.29
CA GLY A 14 -3.63 -33.13 12.72
C GLY A 14 -2.57 -32.99 11.64
N ASP A 15 -2.93 -32.93 10.34
CA ASP A 15 -1.94 -32.99 9.25
C ASP A 15 -1.83 -31.71 8.40
N ILE A 16 -2.66 -30.68 8.63
CA ILE A 16 -2.54 -29.36 7.95
C ILE A 16 -1.86 -28.32 8.87
N ALA A 17 -1.60 -28.66 10.13
CA ALA A 17 -0.90 -27.81 11.10
C ALA A 17 0.64 -28.01 11.10
N LYS A 18 1.23 -28.55 10.03
CA LYS A 18 2.68 -28.79 9.91
C LYS A 18 3.44 -27.82 8.99
N THR A 19 2.79 -26.76 8.50
CA THR A 19 3.44 -25.75 7.63
C THR A 19 4.12 -24.62 8.40
N SER A 20 4.42 -24.78 9.69
CA SER A 20 5.19 -23.80 10.48
C SER A 20 6.50 -24.32 11.08
N THR A 21 7.04 -25.46 10.63
CA THR A 21 8.28 -26.03 11.22
C THR A 21 9.32 -26.55 10.20
N PHE A 22 9.65 -25.78 9.15
CA PHE A 22 10.80 -26.09 8.27
C PHE A 22 12.18 -25.72 8.86
N HIS A 23 12.19 -25.01 9.99
CA HIS A 23 13.40 -24.52 10.66
C HIS A 23 14.29 -25.63 11.25
N ASN A 24 13.80 -26.87 11.20
CA ASN A 24 14.45 -28.08 11.69
C ASN A 24 14.56 -29.17 10.61
N ASP A 25 14.38 -28.85 9.32
CA ASP A 25 14.57 -29.85 8.27
C ASP A 25 16.08 -30.09 8.02
N PRO A 26 16.63 -31.24 8.45
CA PRO A 26 18.06 -31.54 8.28
C PRO A 26 18.45 -31.78 6.82
N SER A 27 17.49 -31.88 5.90
CA SER A 27 17.77 -32.06 4.46
C SER A 27 18.21 -30.78 3.77
N LEU A 28 17.92 -29.61 4.36
CA LEU A 28 18.36 -28.31 3.82
C LEU A 28 19.83 -28.04 4.15
N PRO A 29 20.68 -27.71 3.15
CA PRO A 29 22.09 -27.44 3.38
C PRO A 29 22.33 -26.35 4.44
N ILE A 30 21.58 -25.24 4.39
CA ILE A 30 21.74 -24.13 5.33
C ILE A 30 21.45 -24.55 6.78
N VAL A 31 20.43 -25.38 7.01
CA VAL A 31 20.08 -25.92 8.33
C VAL A 31 21.15 -26.91 8.78
N HIS A 32 21.56 -27.84 7.90
CA HIS A 32 22.63 -28.79 8.20
C HIS A 32 23.93 -28.08 8.60
N TYR A 33 24.40 -27.14 7.78
CA TYR A 33 25.71 -26.49 8.00
C TYR A 33 25.71 -25.43 9.09
N ALA A 34 24.57 -24.82 9.45
CA ALA A 34 24.51 -23.82 10.52
C ALA A 34 24.96 -24.36 11.89
N TRP A 35 24.71 -25.65 12.16
CA TRP A 35 25.01 -26.29 13.45
C TRP A 35 26.36 -27.02 13.48
N HIS A 36 27.05 -27.12 12.35
CA HIS A 36 28.36 -27.80 12.29
C HIS A 36 29.52 -26.84 12.57
N SER A 37 30.62 -27.40 13.11
CA SER A 37 31.87 -26.66 13.23
C SER A 37 32.38 -26.22 11.87
N LEU A 38 33.00 -25.04 11.79
CA LEU A 38 33.50 -24.52 10.51
C LEU A 38 34.42 -25.51 9.78
N ASN A 39 35.29 -26.22 10.51
CA ASN A 39 36.18 -27.23 9.93
C ASN A 39 35.40 -28.38 9.26
N ALA A 40 34.29 -28.81 9.86
CA ALA A 40 33.43 -29.85 9.28
C ALA A 40 32.73 -29.33 8.01
N VAL A 41 32.20 -28.10 8.04
CA VAL A 41 31.57 -27.46 6.87
C VAL A 41 32.56 -27.37 5.70
N LEU A 42 33.78 -26.86 5.95
CA LEU A 42 34.81 -26.73 4.92
C LEU A 42 35.24 -28.09 4.35
N HIS A 43 35.39 -29.10 5.21
CA HIS A 43 35.74 -30.46 4.81
C HIS A 43 34.65 -31.09 3.93
N GLU A 44 33.38 -31.01 4.33
CA GLU A 44 32.24 -31.55 3.57
C GLU A 44 32.06 -30.85 2.22
N LEU A 45 32.18 -29.52 2.21
CA LEU A 45 32.19 -28.73 0.98
C LEU A 45 33.49 -28.88 0.18
N ARG A 46 34.46 -29.67 0.63
CA ARG A 46 35.78 -29.86 -0.02
C ARG A 46 36.41 -28.52 -0.43
N THR A 47 36.43 -27.58 0.50
CA THR A 47 36.99 -26.23 0.35
C THR A 47 37.80 -25.90 1.60
N ASP A 48 38.45 -24.74 1.62
CA ASP A 48 39.15 -24.23 2.79
C ASP A 48 39.14 -22.69 2.79
N LEU A 49 39.76 -22.08 3.81
CA LEU A 49 39.81 -20.62 3.97
C LEU A 49 40.57 -19.89 2.84
N LYS A 50 41.38 -20.62 2.06
CA LYS A 50 42.10 -20.12 0.88
C LYS A 50 41.22 -20.14 -0.38
N GLY A 51 40.00 -20.65 -0.30
CA GLY A 51 39.01 -20.61 -1.39
C GLY A 51 39.11 -21.77 -2.37
N LEU A 52 38.04 -21.95 -3.16
CA LEU A 52 37.88 -23.11 -4.04
C LEU A 52 38.85 -23.10 -5.24
N VAL A 53 39.27 -24.28 -5.71
CA VAL A 53 40.04 -24.40 -6.96
C VAL A 53 39.12 -24.09 -8.14
N GLN A 54 39.61 -23.30 -9.10
CA GLN A 54 38.81 -22.86 -10.26
C GLN A 54 38.21 -24.02 -11.06
N ALA A 55 38.94 -25.12 -11.22
CA ALA A 55 38.44 -26.32 -11.90
C ALA A 55 37.28 -26.98 -11.14
N ASP A 56 37.37 -27.08 -9.81
CA ASP A 56 36.30 -27.63 -8.97
C ASP A 56 35.06 -26.73 -9.00
N ALA A 57 35.25 -25.41 -9.03
CA ALA A 57 34.16 -24.47 -9.15
C ALA A 57 33.37 -24.66 -10.46
N LEU A 58 34.09 -24.83 -11.57
CA LEU A 58 33.48 -25.08 -12.88
C LEU A 58 32.77 -26.44 -12.94
N GLN A 59 33.34 -27.47 -12.31
CA GLN A 59 32.72 -28.79 -12.22
C GLN A 59 31.42 -28.74 -11.42
N ARG A 60 31.40 -28.03 -10.28
CA ARG A 60 30.19 -27.83 -9.48
C ARG A 60 29.13 -27.05 -10.24
N LEU A 61 29.51 -26.02 -10.98
CA LEU A 61 28.59 -25.23 -11.80
C LEU A 61 27.97 -26.08 -12.92
N THR A 62 28.76 -26.97 -13.51
CA THR A 62 28.27 -27.92 -14.53
C THR A 62 27.32 -28.95 -13.94
N ARG A 63 27.61 -29.44 -12.73
CA ARG A 63 26.81 -30.48 -12.06
C ARG A 63 25.51 -29.94 -11.48
N ASN A 64 25.58 -28.82 -10.77
CA ASN A 64 24.47 -28.27 -10.00
C ASN A 64 23.65 -27.25 -10.80
N GLY A 65 24.15 -26.85 -11.98
CA GLY A 65 23.59 -25.75 -12.74
C GLY A 65 24.01 -24.39 -12.18
N PRO A 66 23.66 -23.30 -12.89
CA PRO A 66 23.92 -21.94 -12.44
C PRO A 66 23.12 -21.61 -11.17
N ASN A 67 23.68 -20.75 -10.32
CA ASN A 67 22.96 -20.15 -9.20
C ASN A 67 21.88 -19.21 -9.72
N LYS A 68 20.73 -19.78 -10.11
CA LYS A 68 19.58 -19.08 -10.66
C LYS A 68 18.45 -19.10 -9.64
N ILE A 69 17.86 -17.93 -9.44
CA ILE A 69 16.46 -17.81 -9.04
C ILE A 69 15.66 -18.13 -10.30
N ALA A 70 14.61 -18.95 -10.22
CA ALA A 70 13.87 -19.42 -11.39
C ALA A 70 13.03 -18.28 -12.02
N LEU A 71 13.67 -17.38 -12.79
CA LEU A 71 13.05 -16.16 -13.32
C LEU A 71 13.41 -15.84 -14.79
N ASP A 72 13.91 -16.79 -15.58
CA ASP A 72 14.51 -16.48 -16.91
C ASP A 72 13.48 -16.32 -18.06
N LYS A 73 12.18 -16.54 -17.85
CA LYS A 73 11.16 -16.48 -18.92
C LYS A 73 10.24 -15.25 -18.91
N LEU A 74 10.33 -14.38 -17.90
CA LEU A 74 9.47 -13.21 -17.73
C LEU A 74 10.13 -11.86 -18.12
N ILE A 75 11.39 -11.87 -18.59
CA ILE A 75 12.24 -10.68 -18.72
C ILE A 75 11.98 -9.86 -20.01
N ARG A 76 10.72 -9.71 -20.44
CA ARG A 76 10.40 -8.73 -21.49
C ARG A 76 9.09 -8.01 -21.19
N ARG A 77 9.11 -7.12 -20.20
CA ARG A 77 8.48 -5.78 -20.19
C ARG A 77 8.22 -5.34 -18.74
N VAL A 78 8.57 -4.08 -18.45
CA VAL A 78 8.15 -3.24 -17.31
C VAL A 78 8.76 -3.55 -15.92
N ASP A 79 9.44 -2.53 -15.38
CA ASP A 79 9.22 -1.90 -14.06
C ASP A 79 10.55 -1.47 -13.40
N LYS A 80 10.57 -0.29 -12.75
CA LYS A 80 11.75 0.25 -12.04
C LYS A 80 12.13 -0.62 -10.82
N ARG A 81 11.23 -1.48 -10.33
CA ARG A 81 11.50 -2.48 -9.28
C ARG A 81 12.14 -3.76 -9.83
N THR A 82 11.76 -4.20 -11.03
CA THR A 82 12.40 -5.32 -11.73
C THR A 82 13.86 -5.00 -12.05
N ASP A 83 14.20 -3.73 -12.29
CA ASP A 83 15.59 -3.27 -12.40
C ASP A 83 16.41 -3.56 -11.13
N ARG A 84 15.81 -3.58 -9.93
CA ARG A 84 16.52 -3.90 -8.68
C ARG A 84 16.84 -5.39 -8.57
N GLN A 85 15.92 -6.29 -8.96
CA GLN A 85 16.14 -7.75 -8.98
C GLN A 85 16.94 -8.26 -10.20
N LEU A 86 16.85 -7.59 -11.34
CA LEU A 86 17.76 -7.81 -12.48
C LEU A 86 19.15 -7.23 -12.19
N SER A 87 19.25 -6.07 -11.51
CA SER A 87 20.55 -5.56 -11.05
C SER A 87 21.21 -6.52 -10.06
N LEU A 88 20.42 -7.19 -9.23
CA LEU A 88 20.85 -8.24 -8.29
C LEU A 88 21.55 -9.40 -9.01
N GLN A 89 21.00 -9.94 -10.10
CA GLN A 89 21.66 -11.02 -10.87
C GLN A 89 22.86 -10.53 -11.69
N GLN A 90 22.97 -9.22 -11.90
CA GLN A 90 24.07 -8.57 -12.62
C GLN A 90 25.18 -8.05 -11.69
N GLN A 91 24.93 -7.97 -10.38
CA GLN A 91 25.93 -7.56 -9.41
C GLN A 91 27.03 -8.62 -9.29
N PRO A 92 28.30 -8.22 -9.32
CA PRO A 92 29.40 -9.13 -9.06
C PRO A 92 29.45 -9.50 -7.57
N ALA A 93 29.71 -10.77 -7.26
CA ALA A 93 30.12 -11.20 -5.94
C ALA A 93 31.65 -11.24 -5.87
N ALA A 94 32.22 -10.69 -4.80
CA ALA A 94 33.65 -10.81 -4.52
C ALA A 94 33.95 -12.21 -3.96
N VAL A 95 34.63 -13.04 -4.76
CA VAL A 95 34.90 -14.45 -4.44
C VAL A 95 36.40 -14.69 -4.39
N ARG A 96 36.83 -15.46 -3.41
CA ARG A 96 38.21 -15.94 -3.26
C ARG A 96 38.34 -17.34 -3.85
N ARG A 97 39.13 -17.47 -4.92
CA ARG A 97 39.43 -18.74 -5.62
C ARG A 97 40.93 -18.89 -5.89
N ARG A 98 41.37 -20.11 -6.22
CA ARG A 98 42.76 -20.42 -6.58
C ARG A 98 42.86 -21.18 -7.91
N ALA A 99 43.96 -20.98 -8.63
CA ALA A 99 44.18 -21.65 -9.92
C ALA A 99 44.41 -23.16 -9.75
N THR A 100 45.16 -23.55 -8.73
CA THR A 100 45.46 -24.94 -8.34
C THR A 100 45.49 -25.04 -6.82
N LEU A 101 45.51 -26.25 -6.24
CA LEU A 101 45.58 -26.46 -4.78
C LEU A 101 46.78 -25.77 -4.11
N SER A 102 47.90 -25.64 -4.83
CA SER A 102 49.13 -25.02 -4.31
C SER A 102 49.25 -23.53 -4.63
N ALA A 103 48.36 -22.97 -5.45
CA ALA A 103 48.39 -21.56 -5.82
C ALA A 103 47.90 -20.66 -4.68
N SER A 104 48.40 -19.42 -4.65
CA SER A 104 47.90 -18.41 -3.72
C SER A 104 46.43 -18.04 -4.05
N PRO A 105 45.60 -17.74 -3.04
CA PRO A 105 44.24 -17.25 -3.26
C PRO A 105 44.25 -15.94 -4.05
N ILE A 106 43.27 -15.77 -4.94
CA ILE A 106 43.04 -14.54 -5.67
C ILE A 106 41.58 -14.14 -5.46
N GLU A 107 41.37 -12.89 -5.05
CA GLU A 107 40.04 -12.29 -5.00
C GLU A 107 39.63 -11.80 -6.38
N ARG A 108 38.42 -12.16 -6.79
CA ARG A 108 37.86 -11.82 -8.10
C ARG A 108 36.38 -11.58 -7.98
N GLU A 109 35.91 -10.61 -8.73
CA GLU A 109 34.48 -10.42 -8.95
C GLU A 109 33.98 -11.42 -9.99
N ILE A 110 32.97 -12.20 -9.62
CA ILE A 110 32.28 -13.12 -10.54
C ILE A 110 30.78 -12.83 -10.53
N ALA A 111 30.11 -13.15 -11.64
CA ALA A 111 28.65 -13.07 -11.68
C ALA A 111 28.03 -14.03 -10.65
N ILE A 112 27.01 -13.58 -9.92
CA ILE A 112 26.32 -14.37 -8.88
C ILE A 112 25.84 -15.73 -9.40
N ARG A 113 25.41 -15.81 -10.66
CA ARG A 113 25.03 -17.06 -11.35
C ARG A 113 26.12 -18.14 -11.42
N SER A 114 27.37 -17.74 -11.20
CA SER A 114 28.55 -18.60 -11.25
C SER A 114 29.08 -18.97 -9.85
N LEU A 115 28.37 -18.56 -8.79
CA LEU A 115 28.60 -19.04 -7.43
C LEU A 115 28.21 -20.50 -7.31
N VAL A 116 28.99 -21.22 -6.52
CA VAL A 116 28.75 -22.63 -6.21
C VAL A 116 28.97 -22.87 -4.72
N PRO A 117 28.35 -23.91 -4.12
CA PRO A 117 28.65 -24.30 -2.76
C PRO A 117 30.16 -24.52 -2.59
N GLY A 118 30.74 -24.01 -1.50
CA GLY A 118 32.16 -24.03 -1.20
C GLY A 118 32.96 -22.81 -1.67
N ASP A 119 32.36 -21.88 -2.42
CA ASP A 119 32.97 -20.57 -2.67
C ASP A 119 33.09 -19.75 -1.38
N ILE A 120 34.19 -19.01 -1.26
CA ILE A 120 34.42 -18.07 -0.15
C ILE A 120 34.14 -16.67 -0.66
N ILE A 121 33.22 -15.97 -0.01
CA ILE A 121 32.78 -14.63 -0.40
C ILE A 121 33.10 -13.61 0.69
N THR A 122 33.27 -12.36 0.29
CA THR A 122 33.40 -11.23 1.22
C THR A 122 32.23 -10.28 1.01
N LEU A 123 31.67 -9.80 2.13
CA LEU A 123 30.49 -8.94 2.19
C LEU A 123 30.85 -7.63 2.89
N LYS A 124 30.30 -6.52 2.38
CA LYS A 124 30.43 -5.17 2.93
C LYS A 124 29.06 -4.47 3.00
N PRO A 125 28.94 -3.33 3.70
CA PRO A 125 27.67 -2.61 3.79
C PRO A 125 27.11 -2.25 2.41
N GLY A 126 25.82 -2.52 2.21
CA GLY A 126 25.14 -2.34 0.93
C GLY A 126 25.16 -3.55 0.00
N ASP A 127 25.96 -4.58 0.28
CA ASP A 127 25.91 -5.84 -0.47
C ASP A 127 24.61 -6.60 -0.14
N LEU A 128 24.14 -7.38 -1.12
CA LEU A 128 23.07 -8.36 -0.93
C LEU A 128 23.69 -9.75 -0.83
N ILE A 129 23.12 -10.61 0.02
CA ILE A 129 23.63 -11.96 0.23
C ILE A 129 23.31 -12.81 -1.00
N PRO A 130 24.32 -13.31 -1.75
CA PRO A 130 24.10 -13.81 -3.11
C PRO A 130 23.71 -15.29 -3.18
N ALA A 131 23.75 -16.00 -2.06
CA ALA A 131 23.46 -17.42 -1.91
C ALA A 131 23.26 -17.73 -0.41
N ASP A 132 22.77 -18.92 -0.05
CA ASP A 132 22.74 -19.31 1.37
C ASP A 132 24.18 -19.49 1.87
N ILE A 133 24.53 -18.80 2.94
CA ILE A 133 25.90 -18.70 3.43
C ILE A 133 26.05 -19.04 4.91
N ARG A 134 27.25 -19.52 5.24
CA ARG A 134 27.75 -19.72 6.60
C ARG A 134 28.87 -18.72 6.86
N LEU A 135 28.75 -17.88 7.88
CA LEU A 135 29.77 -16.92 8.25
C LEU A 135 31.04 -17.64 8.75
N ILE A 136 32.19 -17.14 8.31
CA ILE A 136 33.52 -17.57 8.75
C ILE A 136 34.04 -16.59 9.80
N ASP A 137 33.97 -15.30 9.47
CA ASP A 137 34.44 -14.20 10.31
C ASP A 137 33.62 -12.94 10.00
N SER A 138 33.44 -12.07 10.98
CA SER A 138 32.59 -10.89 10.85
C SER A 138 32.97 -9.77 11.82
N GLU A 139 32.97 -8.53 11.32
CA GLU A 139 33.18 -7.31 12.11
C GLU A 139 31.92 -6.44 12.07
N ASN A 140 31.22 -6.31 13.22
CA ASN A 140 29.99 -5.52 13.37
C ASN A 140 28.94 -5.78 12.27
N PHE A 141 28.85 -7.03 11.82
CA PHE A 141 28.05 -7.45 10.67
C PHE A 141 26.58 -7.58 11.05
N LEU A 142 25.73 -6.79 10.40
CA LEU A 142 24.29 -6.78 10.59
C LEU A 142 23.60 -6.91 9.23
N VAL A 143 22.62 -7.80 9.16
CA VAL A 143 21.82 -8.06 7.96
C VAL A 143 20.34 -7.86 8.23
N ASP A 144 19.62 -7.34 7.24
CA ASP A 144 18.16 -7.26 7.23
C ASP A 144 17.62 -8.58 6.66
N GLN A 145 17.13 -9.45 7.55
CA GLN A 145 16.57 -10.75 7.20
C GLN A 145 15.28 -11.01 7.98
N SER A 146 14.26 -11.52 7.30
CA SER A 146 12.94 -11.81 7.89
C SER A 146 12.80 -13.24 8.45
N ALA A 147 13.85 -14.06 8.36
CA ALA A 147 13.90 -15.39 8.98
C ALA A 147 14.28 -15.27 10.47
N PRO A 148 13.76 -16.14 11.36
CA PRO A 148 13.96 -15.98 12.79
C PRO A 148 15.44 -16.13 13.17
N ASP A 149 15.84 -15.41 14.20
CA ASP A 149 17.18 -15.31 14.81
C ASP A 149 17.79 -16.66 15.32
N SER A 150 17.31 -17.82 14.86
CA SER A 150 17.60 -19.14 15.42
C SER A 150 18.73 -19.92 14.73
N LEU A 151 19.17 -19.55 13.52
CA LEU A 151 20.31 -20.21 12.87
C LEU A 151 21.62 -19.47 13.22
N PRO A 152 22.49 -20.05 14.08
CA PRO A 152 23.73 -19.37 14.46
C PRO A 152 24.60 -19.18 13.22
N ASN A 153 25.33 -18.07 13.12
CA ASN A 153 26.30 -17.66 12.07
C ASN A 153 25.94 -18.07 10.62
N ALA A 154 24.67 -17.97 10.21
CA ALA A 154 24.20 -18.31 8.88
C ALA A 154 23.29 -17.21 8.35
N CYS A 155 23.31 -16.96 7.05
CA CYS A 155 22.48 -15.94 6.41
C CYS A 155 21.89 -16.47 5.12
N LEU A 156 20.68 -16.03 4.80
CA LEU A 156 19.92 -16.50 3.65
C LEU A 156 20.17 -15.65 2.41
N MET A 157 20.11 -16.29 1.24
CA MET A 157 20.12 -15.57 -0.04
C MET A 157 19.05 -14.48 -0.08
N GLY A 158 19.41 -13.28 -0.51
CA GLY A 158 18.50 -12.13 -0.68
C GLY A 158 18.49 -11.14 0.48
N ALA A 159 19.03 -11.49 1.65
CA ALA A 159 19.16 -10.54 2.77
C ALA A 159 20.14 -9.39 2.45
N GLN A 160 19.90 -8.20 3.01
CA GLN A 160 20.72 -7.01 2.75
C GLN A 160 21.71 -6.77 3.90
N VAL A 161 22.98 -6.50 3.60
CA VAL A 161 23.97 -6.08 4.60
C VAL A 161 23.74 -4.61 4.97
N ILE A 162 23.28 -4.39 6.21
CA ILE A 162 23.02 -3.05 6.74
C ILE A 162 24.33 -2.39 7.18
N HIS A 163 25.19 -3.15 7.88
CA HIS A 163 26.41 -2.63 8.50
C HIS A 163 27.46 -3.72 8.67
N GLY A 164 28.73 -3.32 8.78
CA GLY A 164 29.87 -4.22 9.02
C GLY A 164 30.34 -5.00 7.79
N THR A 165 31.36 -5.83 7.99
CA THR A 165 31.94 -6.70 6.95
C THR A 165 31.98 -8.15 7.40
N ALA A 166 31.83 -9.09 6.47
CA ALA A 166 31.93 -10.51 6.78
C ALA A 166 32.63 -11.30 5.67
N THR A 167 33.32 -12.36 6.07
CA THR A 167 33.75 -13.43 5.17
C THR A 167 32.85 -14.64 5.41
N ALA A 168 32.38 -15.29 4.35
CA ALA A 168 31.46 -16.41 4.45
C ALA A 168 31.75 -17.49 3.42
N VAL A 169 31.31 -18.72 3.68
CA VAL A 169 31.30 -19.83 2.73
C VAL A 169 29.89 -20.05 2.21
N VAL A 170 29.75 -20.20 0.89
CA VAL A 170 28.48 -20.56 0.25
C VAL A 170 28.14 -22.00 0.58
N VAL A 171 26.96 -22.25 1.13
CA VAL A 171 26.51 -23.58 1.54
C VAL A 171 25.37 -24.12 0.67
N GLY A 172 24.56 -23.25 0.07
CA GLY A 172 23.47 -23.62 -0.83
C GLY A 172 23.33 -22.62 -1.97
N THR A 173 22.96 -23.10 -3.16
CA THR A 173 22.73 -22.28 -4.36
C THR A 173 21.53 -22.80 -5.13
N GLY A 174 20.79 -21.93 -5.82
CA GLY A 174 19.64 -22.33 -6.63
C GLY A 174 18.57 -23.10 -5.83
N PRO A 175 18.04 -24.23 -6.32
CA PRO A 175 17.01 -25.04 -5.64
C PRO A 175 17.42 -25.57 -4.25
N ALA A 176 18.73 -25.63 -3.96
CA ALA A 176 19.24 -26.10 -2.68
C ALA A 176 19.39 -25.00 -1.62
N THR A 177 18.97 -23.76 -1.93
CA THR A 177 18.76 -22.71 -0.91
C THR A 177 17.44 -22.94 -0.19
N CYS A 178 17.25 -22.38 1.01
CA CYS A 178 15.98 -22.43 1.73
C CYS A 178 14.82 -21.90 0.85
N LEU A 179 15.07 -20.78 0.16
CA LEU A 179 14.13 -20.22 -0.80
C LEU A 179 13.86 -21.15 -2.01
N GLY A 180 14.87 -21.91 -2.43
CA GLY A 180 14.80 -22.82 -3.55
C GLY A 180 14.05 -24.12 -3.25
N SER A 181 14.17 -24.65 -2.04
CA SER A 181 13.53 -25.90 -1.61
C SER A 181 12.04 -25.73 -1.34
N GLU A 182 11.64 -24.58 -0.81
CA GLU A 182 10.22 -24.22 -0.63
C GLU A 182 9.45 -24.29 -1.95
N ALA A 183 10.11 -23.98 -3.07
CA ALA A 183 9.53 -24.05 -4.39
C ALA A 183 9.29 -25.51 -4.87
N GLU A 184 10.09 -26.50 -4.44
CA GLU A 184 9.93 -27.91 -4.87
C GLU A 184 8.83 -28.65 -4.07
N ASP A 185 8.74 -28.45 -2.76
CA ASP A 185 7.75 -29.11 -1.92
C ASP A 185 6.31 -28.63 -2.20
N ALA A 186 6.14 -27.34 -2.52
CA ALA A 186 4.87 -26.79 -2.95
C ALA A 186 4.36 -27.45 -4.25
N ILE A 187 5.27 -27.79 -5.17
CA ILE A 187 4.95 -28.49 -6.42
C ILE A 187 4.51 -29.94 -6.14
N ALA A 188 5.17 -30.64 -5.20
CA ALA A 188 4.81 -32.00 -4.83
C ALA A 188 3.44 -32.09 -4.13
N ALA A 189 3.13 -31.13 -3.24
CA ALA A 189 1.84 -31.04 -2.56
C ALA A 189 0.68 -30.75 -3.54
N MET A 190 0.90 -29.89 -4.53
CA MET A 190 -0.09 -29.60 -5.59
C MET A 190 -0.44 -30.83 -6.45
N LEU A 191 0.55 -31.68 -6.75
CA LEU A 191 0.34 -32.91 -7.53
C LEU A 191 -0.50 -33.94 -6.77
N ALA A 192 -0.33 -34.04 -5.44
CA ALA A 192 -1.09 -34.96 -4.60
C ALA A 192 -2.57 -34.55 -4.44
N VAL A 193 -2.84 -33.25 -4.24
CA VAL A 193 -4.20 -32.72 -4.07
C VAL A 193 -5.03 -32.88 -5.35
N SER A 194 -4.41 -32.71 -6.52
CA SER A 194 -5.07 -32.87 -7.83
C SER A 194 -5.50 -34.32 -8.11
N ALA A 195 -4.74 -35.31 -7.65
CA ALA A 195 -5.07 -36.73 -7.85
C ALA A 195 -6.27 -37.17 -7.01
N THR A 196 -6.41 -36.65 -5.79
CA THR A 196 -7.53 -36.97 -4.90
C THR A 196 -8.85 -36.33 -5.37
N TYR A 197 -8.81 -35.08 -5.86
CA TYR A 197 -9.99 -34.36 -6.35
C TYR A 197 -10.62 -34.97 -7.62
N PHE A 198 -9.80 -35.57 -8.50
CA PHE A 198 -10.25 -36.14 -9.79
C PHE A 198 -11.08 -37.43 -9.66
N SER A 199 -10.95 -38.14 -8.53
CA SER A 199 -11.61 -39.44 -8.30
C SER A 199 -13.02 -39.34 -7.70
N LEU A 200 -13.44 -38.16 -7.25
CA LEU A 200 -14.66 -37.97 -6.43
C LEU A 200 -15.85 -37.31 -7.15
N LEU A 201 -15.75 -36.95 -8.44
CA LEU A 201 -16.82 -36.24 -9.16
C LEU A 201 -17.58 -37.11 -10.17
N ARG A 202 -18.92 -36.97 -10.19
CA ARG A 202 -19.86 -37.70 -11.07
C ARG A 202 -19.74 -37.26 -12.55
N PRO A 203 -20.06 -38.17 -13.51
CA PRO A 203 -19.71 -38.00 -14.92
C PRO A 203 -20.34 -36.80 -15.65
N ALA A 204 -21.48 -36.26 -15.17
CA ALA A 204 -22.22 -35.20 -15.85
C ALA A 204 -21.61 -33.78 -15.73
N CYS A 205 -20.66 -33.54 -14.81
CA CYS A 205 -19.96 -32.26 -14.67
C CYS A 205 -18.61 -32.20 -15.42
N ARG A 206 -18.27 -33.26 -16.18
CA ARG A 206 -16.94 -33.39 -16.81
C ARG A 206 -16.73 -32.49 -18.04
N ALA A 207 -17.78 -32.08 -18.75
CA ALA A 207 -17.62 -31.34 -20.02
C ALA A 207 -17.61 -29.81 -19.86
N ALA A 208 -18.44 -29.25 -18.97
CA ALA A 208 -18.53 -27.79 -18.78
C ALA A 208 -17.39 -27.22 -17.91
N THR A 209 -16.84 -28.02 -17.00
CA THR A 209 -15.71 -27.64 -16.14
C THR A 209 -14.35 -27.81 -16.84
N ALA A 210 -14.28 -28.62 -17.91
CA ALA A 210 -13.03 -28.87 -18.63
C ALA A 210 -12.54 -27.67 -19.45
N ILE A 211 -13.42 -26.77 -19.92
CA ILE A 211 -13.01 -25.64 -20.77
C ILE A 211 -12.53 -24.45 -19.92
N ILE A 212 -13.12 -24.24 -18.74
CA ILE A 212 -12.71 -23.16 -17.82
C ILE A 212 -11.48 -23.57 -16.99
N CYS A 213 -11.33 -24.86 -16.64
CA CYS A 213 -10.14 -25.31 -15.89
C CYS A 213 -8.95 -25.70 -16.78
N SER A 214 -9.12 -26.12 -18.03
CA SER A 214 -7.96 -26.46 -18.89
C SER A 214 -7.21 -25.23 -19.42
N GLY A 215 -7.81 -24.04 -19.38
CA GLY A 215 -7.12 -22.78 -19.71
C GLY A 215 -6.23 -22.25 -18.57
N LEU A 216 -6.47 -22.69 -17.33
CA LEU A 216 -5.72 -22.29 -16.14
C LEU A 216 -4.63 -23.32 -15.73
N LEU A 217 -4.48 -24.41 -16.50
CA LEU A 217 -3.62 -25.57 -16.14
C LEU A 217 -2.33 -25.71 -16.96
N LEU A 218 -1.91 -24.71 -17.74
CA LEU A 218 -0.60 -24.72 -18.40
C LEU A 218 0.23 -23.47 -18.07
N SER A 219 0.71 -23.40 -16.83
CA SER A 219 2.07 -22.93 -16.45
C SER A 219 2.09 -22.49 -14.97
N ALA A 220 2.00 -23.42 -14.02
CA ALA A 220 2.39 -23.11 -12.65
C ALA A 220 3.93 -23.03 -12.58
N ALA A 221 4.49 -21.87 -12.95
CA ALA A 221 5.82 -21.48 -12.52
C ALA A 221 5.79 -21.24 -11.00
N PRO A 222 6.87 -21.55 -10.26
CA PRO A 222 6.92 -21.29 -8.83
C PRO A 222 6.71 -19.80 -8.59
N ALA A 223 5.71 -19.47 -7.76
CA ALA A 223 5.52 -18.15 -7.23
C ALA A 223 6.62 -17.93 -6.19
N HIS A 224 7.68 -17.21 -6.57
CA HIS A 224 8.64 -16.67 -5.62
C HIS A 224 8.03 -15.40 -5.03
N ALA A 225 7.77 -15.39 -3.74
CA ALA A 225 7.41 -14.17 -3.04
C ALA A 225 7.99 -14.18 -1.63
N GLN A 226 9.26 -13.79 -1.53
CA GLN A 226 9.75 -13.16 -0.31
C GLN A 226 9.67 -11.64 -0.53
N GLU A 227 8.44 -11.11 -0.46
CA GLU A 227 8.20 -9.68 -0.28
C GLU A 227 7.69 -9.48 1.14
N GLY A 228 8.52 -8.88 1.98
CA GLY A 228 8.25 -8.72 3.41
C GLY A 228 7.08 -7.78 3.68
N VAL A 229 6.40 -8.01 4.81
CA VAL A 229 5.52 -7.01 5.40
C VAL A 229 6.34 -5.78 5.77
N SER A 230 5.93 -4.61 5.28
CA SER A 230 6.58 -3.34 5.56
C SER A 230 5.74 -2.50 6.52
N LEU A 231 6.35 -2.00 7.58
CA LEU A 231 5.82 -0.89 8.38
C LEU A 231 6.14 0.42 7.66
N TYR A 232 5.17 1.33 7.61
CA TYR A 232 5.35 2.67 7.08
C TYR A 232 4.45 3.66 7.81
N GLY A 233 4.70 4.95 7.63
CA GLY A 233 3.79 5.97 8.10
C GLY A 233 4.25 7.40 7.89
N THR A 234 3.42 8.31 8.38
CA THR A 234 3.64 9.75 8.40
C THR A 234 3.35 10.27 9.81
N VAL A 235 4.24 11.11 10.33
CA VAL A 235 3.97 11.92 11.52
C VAL A 235 4.05 13.38 11.14
N ASP A 236 2.97 14.11 11.32
CA ASP A 236 2.86 15.55 11.06
C ASP A 236 2.30 16.24 12.30
N THR A 237 3.09 17.17 12.83
CA THR A 237 2.63 18.01 13.94
C THR A 237 3.25 19.40 13.86
N GLY A 238 2.55 20.37 14.43
CA GLY A 238 3.00 21.74 14.47
C GLY A 238 2.41 22.52 15.64
N ILE A 239 2.64 23.83 15.60
CA ILE A 239 1.96 24.80 16.45
C ILE A 239 1.05 25.66 15.56
N GLY A 240 -0.19 25.81 15.98
CA GLY A 240 -1.21 26.57 15.27
C GLY A 240 -1.83 27.65 16.14
N TRP A 241 -2.16 28.76 15.50
CA TRP A 241 -3.07 29.77 16.00
C TRP A 241 -4.31 29.80 15.10
N THR A 242 -5.49 29.63 15.67
CA THR A 242 -6.77 29.64 14.95
C THR A 242 -7.73 30.61 15.60
N ARG A 243 -8.45 31.39 14.80
CA ARG A 243 -9.48 32.32 15.28
C ARG A 243 -10.74 32.19 14.44
N VAL A 244 -11.88 32.11 15.12
CA VAL A 244 -13.22 32.15 14.51
C VAL A 244 -13.90 33.47 14.90
N SER A 245 -14.56 34.12 13.95
CA SER A 245 -15.29 35.38 14.22
C SER A 245 -16.36 35.19 15.28
N GLY A 246 -16.43 36.10 16.24
CA GLY A 246 -17.41 36.05 17.33
C GLY A 246 -17.04 35.10 18.48
N GLY A 247 -15.89 34.42 18.39
CA GLY A 247 -15.31 33.62 19.48
C GLY A 247 -13.88 34.05 19.84
N ASP A 248 -13.30 33.31 20.77
CA ASP A 248 -11.90 33.43 21.17
C ASP A 248 -10.95 32.82 20.13
N HIS A 249 -9.65 32.89 20.40
CA HIS A 249 -8.62 32.24 19.60
C HIS A 249 -8.10 31.00 20.34
N LEU A 250 -7.71 30.00 19.57
CA LEU A 250 -7.03 28.79 20.03
C LEU A 250 -5.57 28.86 19.61
N THR A 251 -4.67 28.64 20.57
CA THR A 251 -3.24 28.42 20.30
C THR A 251 -2.85 27.09 20.91
N GLY A 252 -2.19 26.22 20.13
CA GLY A 252 -1.81 24.92 20.64
C GLY A 252 -1.09 24.07 19.60
N ALA A 253 -0.79 22.84 20.01
CA ALA A 253 -0.33 21.82 19.09
C ALA A 253 -1.40 21.59 18.01
N LEU A 254 -0.95 21.43 16.77
CA LEU A 254 -1.77 21.02 15.64
C LEU A 254 -1.39 19.57 15.33
N SER A 255 -2.39 18.68 15.37
CA SER A 255 -2.31 17.34 14.81
C SER A 255 -2.48 17.46 13.31
N GLY A 256 -1.48 16.99 12.56
CA GLY A 256 -1.41 17.27 11.14
C GLY A 256 -1.17 18.76 10.87
N GLY A 257 -1.23 19.10 9.59
CA GLY A 257 -1.05 20.47 9.15
C GLY A 257 -0.76 20.53 7.66
N GLN A 258 0.07 19.61 7.16
CA GLN A 258 0.27 19.38 5.73
C GLN A 258 -0.12 17.95 5.30
N ALA A 259 -0.16 17.01 6.24
CA ALA A 259 -0.64 15.65 6.05
C ALA A 259 -1.30 15.12 7.34
N ASP A 260 -2.12 14.09 7.20
CA ASP A 260 -2.65 13.33 8.33
C ASP A 260 -1.55 12.44 8.93
N SER A 261 -1.58 12.27 10.25
CA SER A 261 -0.65 11.39 10.95
C SER A 261 -1.19 9.97 11.00
N LEU A 262 -0.43 9.03 10.44
CA LEU A 262 -0.84 7.63 10.32
C LEU A 262 0.34 6.67 10.36
N TRP A 263 0.06 5.42 10.69
CA TRP A 263 0.98 4.30 10.50
C TRP A 263 0.25 3.11 9.90
N GLY A 264 0.98 2.23 9.22
CA GLY A 264 0.38 1.08 8.60
C GLY A 264 1.34 -0.06 8.28
N LEU A 265 0.76 -1.21 8.00
CA LEU A 265 1.41 -2.40 7.51
C LEU A 265 0.92 -2.67 6.09
N ARG A 266 1.84 -2.88 5.15
CA ARG A 266 1.50 -3.32 3.79
C ARG A 266 2.35 -4.49 3.37
N GLY A 267 1.79 -5.30 2.50
CA GLY A 267 2.50 -6.42 1.89
C GLY A 267 2.01 -6.67 0.47
N SER A 268 2.86 -7.34 -0.29
CA SER A 268 2.61 -7.80 -1.64
C SER A 268 3.21 -9.18 -1.77
N GLU A 269 2.56 -10.06 -2.51
CA GLU A 269 3.01 -11.42 -2.76
C GLU A 269 2.78 -11.73 -4.24
N GLY A 270 3.86 -11.96 -4.98
CA GLY A 270 3.77 -12.45 -6.35
C GLY A 270 3.15 -13.85 -6.36
N LEU A 271 2.07 -14.02 -7.10
CA LEU A 271 1.38 -15.29 -7.31
C LEU A 271 1.74 -15.89 -8.69
N ALA A 272 1.25 -17.09 -8.96
CA ALA A 272 1.42 -17.71 -10.27
C ALA A 272 0.76 -16.89 -11.39
N ASN A 273 1.25 -17.05 -12.62
CA ASN A 273 0.72 -16.42 -13.84
C ASN A 273 0.70 -14.88 -13.81
N GLY A 274 1.63 -14.23 -13.09
CA GLY A 274 1.74 -12.77 -13.07
C GLY A 274 0.69 -12.07 -12.21
N PHE A 275 -0.10 -12.82 -11.43
CA PHE A 275 -0.96 -12.22 -10.41
C PHE A 275 -0.14 -11.77 -9.21
N THR A 276 -0.65 -10.80 -8.47
CA THR A 276 -0.07 -10.32 -7.22
C THR A 276 -1.18 -10.20 -6.18
N ALA A 277 -1.02 -10.83 -5.01
CA ALA A 277 -1.84 -10.53 -3.85
C ALA A 277 -1.25 -9.34 -3.10
N SER A 278 -2.07 -8.43 -2.60
CA SER A 278 -1.61 -7.30 -1.80
C SER A 278 -2.56 -6.98 -0.67
N PHE A 279 -2.06 -6.35 0.39
CA PHE A 279 -2.89 -5.90 1.50
C PHE A 279 -2.34 -4.60 2.10
N ALA A 280 -3.22 -3.85 2.76
CA ALA A 280 -2.83 -2.74 3.62
C ALA A 280 -3.75 -2.65 4.85
N LEU A 281 -3.14 -2.34 5.99
CA LEU A 281 -3.78 -2.05 7.27
C LEU A 281 -3.23 -0.71 7.77
N GLU A 282 -4.05 0.32 7.94
CA GLU A 282 -3.61 1.68 8.30
C GLU A 282 -4.48 2.27 9.41
N SER A 283 -3.81 2.94 10.36
CA SER A 283 -4.42 3.61 11.51
C SER A 283 -3.97 5.07 11.56
N GLY A 284 -4.93 5.99 11.66
CA GLY A 284 -4.70 7.40 11.96
C GLY A 284 -4.59 7.64 13.46
N PHE A 285 -3.76 8.61 13.87
CA PHE A 285 -3.59 8.97 15.27
C PHE A 285 -3.26 10.46 15.42
N ASP A 286 -3.54 11.01 16.59
CA ASP A 286 -3.16 12.36 16.96
C ASP A 286 -1.79 12.35 17.65
N PRO A 287 -0.72 12.88 17.03
CA PRO A 287 0.62 12.92 17.64
C PRO A 287 0.73 13.90 18.82
N SER A 288 -0.21 14.82 18.98
CA SER A 288 -0.22 15.78 20.10
C SER A 288 -0.77 15.18 21.40
N THR A 289 -1.60 14.14 21.31
CA THR A 289 -2.24 13.46 22.44
C THR A 289 -1.87 11.99 22.57
N GLY A 290 -1.48 11.36 21.46
CA GLY A 290 -1.24 9.92 21.34
C GLY A 290 -2.52 9.09 21.16
N SER A 291 -3.69 9.72 21.02
CA SER A 291 -4.97 9.03 20.83
C SER A 291 -5.13 8.52 19.40
N LEU A 292 -5.91 7.45 19.23
CA LEU A 292 -6.41 7.06 17.90
C LEU A 292 -7.33 8.15 17.36
N GLU A 293 -7.33 8.32 16.04
CA GLU A 293 -8.26 9.28 15.39
C GLU A 293 -9.72 8.79 15.43
N ASP A 294 -9.92 7.47 15.36
CA ASP A 294 -11.21 6.79 15.54
C ASP A 294 -11.05 5.76 16.67
N GLU A 295 -11.52 6.12 17.89
CA GLU A 295 -11.29 5.33 19.11
C GLU A 295 -11.93 3.92 19.05
N ASP A 296 -12.98 3.76 18.25
CA ASP A 296 -13.72 2.50 18.11
C ASP A 296 -13.16 1.62 16.98
N ARG A 297 -12.15 2.10 16.24
CA ARG A 297 -11.64 1.43 15.03
C ARG A 297 -10.13 1.52 14.90
N LEU A 298 -9.48 0.39 15.19
CA LEU A 298 -8.03 0.25 15.02
C LEU A 298 -7.54 0.64 13.61
N PHE A 299 -8.14 0.09 12.54
CA PHE A 299 -7.71 0.36 11.16
C PHE A 299 -8.71 1.25 10.42
N ASN A 300 -8.74 2.53 10.76
CA ASN A 300 -9.69 3.51 10.23
C ASN A 300 -9.34 4.02 8.82
N TYR A 301 -8.07 4.01 8.39
CA TYR A 301 -7.65 4.50 7.06
C TYR A 301 -7.67 3.43 5.98
N ALA A 302 -7.30 2.20 6.31
CA ALA A 302 -7.32 1.10 5.35
C ALA A 302 -7.37 -0.24 6.06
N ALA A 303 -8.21 -1.14 5.56
CA ALA A 303 -8.19 -2.54 5.94
C ALA A 303 -8.71 -3.38 4.76
N TRP A 304 -7.81 -3.70 3.82
CA TRP A 304 -8.19 -4.38 2.59
C TRP A 304 -7.15 -5.42 2.14
N ILE A 305 -7.63 -6.37 1.35
CA ILE A 305 -6.82 -7.32 0.58
C ILE A 305 -7.23 -7.22 -0.89
N GLY A 306 -6.28 -7.42 -1.79
CA GLY A 306 -6.50 -7.35 -3.22
C GLY A 306 -5.73 -8.40 -4.00
N ILE A 307 -6.16 -8.58 -5.24
CA ILE A 307 -5.47 -9.37 -6.26
C ILE A 307 -5.37 -8.54 -7.54
N GLY A 308 -4.17 -8.40 -8.06
CA GLY A 308 -3.88 -7.63 -9.26
C GLY A 308 -3.14 -8.44 -10.32
N HIS A 309 -3.19 -7.97 -11.56
CA HIS A 309 -2.39 -8.45 -12.67
C HIS A 309 -2.20 -7.30 -13.67
N ASP A 310 -0.98 -7.10 -14.18
CA ASP A 310 -0.64 -5.93 -14.99
C ASP A 310 -1.56 -5.72 -16.20
N GLU A 311 -1.97 -6.80 -16.88
CA GLU A 311 -2.86 -6.73 -18.04
C GLU A 311 -4.36 -6.74 -17.71
N LEU A 312 -4.75 -7.06 -16.47
CA LEU A 312 -6.17 -7.22 -16.10
C LEU A 312 -6.65 -6.19 -15.08
N GLY A 313 -5.74 -5.51 -14.40
CA GLY A 313 -6.05 -4.55 -13.35
C GLY A 313 -6.06 -5.18 -11.96
N GLU A 314 -6.69 -4.49 -11.01
CA GLU A 314 -6.66 -4.85 -9.59
C GLU A 314 -8.07 -4.91 -9.01
N PHE A 315 -8.38 -5.99 -8.29
CA PHE A 315 -9.58 -6.10 -7.46
C PHE A 315 -9.21 -5.99 -5.98
N ARG A 316 -9.95 -5.21 -5.20
CA ARG A 316 -9.78 -5.13 -3.74
C ARG A 316 -11.08 -5.38 -3.00
N LEU A 317 -10.96 -5.94 -1.80
CA LEU A 317 -12.03 -6.21 -0.86
C LEU A 317 -11.66 -5.64 0.51
N GLY A 318 -12.59 -4.93 1.14
CA GLY A 318 -12.44 -4.44 2.52
C GLY A 318 -12.77 -2.96 2.66
N ARG A 319 -12.13 -2.31 3.64
CA ARG A 319 -12.22 -0.88 3.89
C ARG A 319 -11.13 -0.14 3.13
N GLN A 320 -11.54 0.78 2.27
CA GLN A 320 -10.68 1.49 1.33
C GLN A 320 -11.35 2.80 0.92
N HIS A 321 -10.57 3.75 0.41
CA HIS A 321 -11.11 4.96 -0.20
C HIS A 321 -12.00 4.65 -1.41
N ALA A 322 -12.99 5.51 -1.65
CA ALA A 322 -13.78 5.49 -2.88
C ALA A 322 -12.90 5.83 -4.09
N ILE A 323 -13.30 5.38 -5.30
CA ILE A 323 -12.56 5.70 -6.53
C ILE A 323 -12.54 7.22 -6.78
N GLY A 324 -13.66 7.88 -6.52
CA GLY A 324 -13.81 9.32 -6.68
C GLY A 324 -12.86 10.09 -5.78
N GLN A 325 -12.74 9.67 -4.52
CA GLN A 325 -11.73 10.20 -3.61
C GLN A 325 -10.31 9.93 -4.14
N ARG A 326 -9.98 8.67 -4.43
CA ARG A 326 -8.63 8.27 -4.85
C ARG A 326 -8.14 9.01 -6.10
N PHE A 327 -9.02 9.26 -7.07
CA PHE A 327 -8.66 10.02 -8.27
C PHE A 327 -8.83 11.53 -8.08
N GLY A 328 -9.77 11.97 -7.25
CA GLY A 328 -10.04 13.38 -7.00
C GLY A 328 -8.99 14.05 -6.12
N ASP A 329 -8.37 13.30 -5.22
CA ASP A 329 -7.36 13.79 -4.26
C ASP A 329 -6.02 14.14 -4.92
N GLU A 330 -5.65 13.45 -6.02
CA GLU A 330 -4.46 13.74 -6.82
C GLU A 330 -4.43 15.16 -7.44
N LEU A 331 -5.57 15.85 -7.43
CA LEU A 331 -5.67 17.27 -7.81
C LEU A 331 -5.15 18.24 -6.74
N GLU A 332 -4.93 17.76 -5.52
CA GLU A 332 -4.57 18.59 -4.39
C GLU A 332 -3.15 19.17 -4.55
N ILE A 333 -3.03 20.48 -4.25
CA ILE A 333 -1.77 21.22 -4.32
C ILE A 333 -1.35 21.73 -2.95
N ALA A 334 -2.31 22.15 -2.13
CA ALA A 334 -2.06 22.81 -0.86
C ALA A 334 -2.89 22.16 0.26
N SER A 335 -2.47 20.97 0.69
CA SER A 335 -3.09 20.10 1.71
C SER A 335 -3.02 20.65 3.14
N TRP A 336 -3.27 21.95 3.32
CA TRP A 336 -3.20 22.58 4.63
C TRP A 336 -4.43 22.19 5.47
N ALA A 337 -4.23 21.73 6.70
CA ALA A 337 -5.30 21.24 7.57
C ALA A 337 -6.53 22.17 7.59
N ASP A 338 -7.71 21.61 7.28
CA ASP A 338 -9.03 22.26 7.11
C ASP A 338 -9.18 23.25 5.94
N PHE A 339 -8.10 23.56 5.20
CA PHE A 339 -8.09 24.53 4.10
C PHE A 339 -7.57 23.94 2.77
N GLY A 340 -7.37 22.63 2.74
CA GLY A 340 -7.05 21.84 1.55
C GLY A 340 -8.23 21.68 0.59
N LEU A 341 -8.05 20.84 -0.43
CA LEU A 341 -9.06 20.56 -1.46
C LEU A 341 -10.36 20.05 -0.81
N GLY A 342 -10.20 19.16 0.18
CA GLY A 342 -11.30 18.55 0.93
C GLY A 342 -12.22 19.53 1.68
N ALA A 343 -11.77 20.76 1.95
CA ALA A 343 -12.57 21.77 2.63
C ALA A 343 -13.91 22.06 1.90
N LEU A 344 -13.90 22.08 0.57
CA LEU A 344 -15.09 22.33 -0.26
C LEU A 344 -15.36 21.23 -1.31
N PHE A 345 -14.38 20.38 -1.62
CA PHE A 345 -14.52 19.21 -2.49
C PHE A 345 -14.61 17.96 -1.61
N LYS A 346 -15.72 17.79 -0.89
CA LYS A 346 -15.85 16.74 0.13
C LYS A 346 -15.80 15.30 -0.41
N ALA A 347 -15.96 15.13 -1.72
CA ALA A 347 -15.72 13.85 -2.41
C ALA A 347 -14.24 13.57 -2.73
N SER A 348 -13.34 14.56 -2.64
CA SER A 348 -11.87 14.37 -2.63
C SER A 348 -11.29 14.31 -1.22
N ASP A 349 -12.04 14.77 -0.22
CA ASP A 349 -11.61 14.78 1.19
C ASP A 349 -11.37 13.35 1.71
N ASN A 350 -10.68 13.21 2.83
CA ASN A 350 -10.29 11.91 3.34
C ASN A 350 -11.49 11.14 3.92
N TYR A 351 -12.03 10.17 3.17
CA TYR A 351 -13.06 9.26 3.64
C TYR A 351 -12.90 7.86 3.03
N GLN A 352 -13.30 6.85 3.81
CA GLN A 352 -13.21 5.45 3.41
C GLN A 352 -14.56 4.74 3.55
N LEU A 353 -14.76 3.75 2.71
CA LEU A 353 -15.95 2.93 2.68
C LEU A 353 -15.61 1.50 3.12
N SER A 354 -16.25 1.04 4.18
CA SER A 354 -16.21 -0.37 4.60
C SER A 354 -17.04 -1.24 3.67
N ASN A 355 -16.88 -2.58 3.77
CA ASN A 355 -17.66 -3.54 3.01
C ASN A 355 -17.67 -3.23 1.50
N THR A 356 -16.48 -2.87 0.97
CA THR A 356 -16.32 -2.38 -0.39
C THR A 356 -15.60 -3.40 -1.26
N ILE A 357 -16.14 -3.62 -2.46
CA ILE A 357 -15.39 -4.18 -3.59
C ILE A 357 -15.02 -3.06 -4.55
N SER A 358 -13.79 -3.08 -5.04
CA SER A 358 -13.31 -2.14 -6.06
C SER A 358 -12.56 -2.85 -7.16
N TYR A 359 -12.57 -2.25 -8.34
CA TYR A 359 -11.80 -2.64 -9.50
C TYR A 359 -11.10 -1.41 -10.09
N LEU A 360 -9.82 -1.55 -10.40
CA LEU A 360 -9.03 -0.59 -11.16
C LEU A 360 -8.55 -1.26 -12.43
N SER A 361 -8.74 -0.61 -13.57
CA SER A 361 -8.19 -1.11 -14.83
C SER A 361 -6.66 -1.04 -14.83
N PRO A 362 -5.99 -1.79 -15.72
CA PRO A 362 -4.63 -1.46 -16.12
C PRO A 362 -4.54 0.01 -16.53
N GLU A 363 -3.33 0.56 -16.40
CA GLU A 363 -3.01 1.86 -16.96
C GLU A 363 -2.62 1.70 -18.44
N LEU A 364 -3.33 2.37 -19.33
CA LEU A 364 -3.15 2.26 -20.78
C LEU A 364 -2.87 3.65 -21.35
N SER A 365 -1.59 3.92 -21.66
CA SER A 365 -1.14 5.22 -22.20
C SER A 365 -1.61 6.40 -21.32
N GLY A 366 -1.41 6.28 -20.02
CA GLY A 366 -1.84 7.25 -19.00
C GLY A 366 -3.31 7.16 -18.57
N PHE A 367 -4.18 6.45 -19.31
CA PHE A 367 -5.59 6.30 -18.91
C PHE A 367 -5.79 5.16 -17.91
N GLN A 368 -6.58 5.42 -16.87
CA GLN A 368 -7.04 4.39 -15.94
C GLN A 368 -8.49 4.65 -15.51
N ALA A 369 -9.31 3.61 -15.52
CA ALA A 369 -10.67 3.63 -15.02
C ALA A 369 -10.77 2.89 -13.68
N GLY A 370 -11.69 3.33 -12.83
CA GLY A 370 -11.99 2.69 -11.55
C GLY A 370 -13.49 2.59 -11.30
N LEU A 371 -13.88 1.55 -10.57
CA LEU A 371 -15.24 1.35 -10.06
C LEU A 371 -15.19 0.75 -8.66
N SER A 372 -15.98 1.26 -7.72
CA SER A 372 -16.19 0.62 -6.43
C SER A 372 -17.65 0.62 -6.01
N TYR A 373 -18.02 -0.39 -5.23
CA TYR A 373 -19.36 -0.55 -4.67
C TYR A 373 -19.25 -1.02 -3.22
N SER A 374 -19.89 -0.28 -2.31
CA SER A 374 -20.02 -0.66 -0.90
C SER A 374 -21.41 -1.21 -0.62
N PHE A 375 -21.45 -2.37 0.03
CA PHE A 375 -22.68 -3.03 0.48
C PHE A 375 -23.21 -2.45 1.80
N ASN A 376 -22.35 -1.74 2.53
CA ASN A 376 -22.67 -1.06 3.77
C ASN A 376 -21.68 0.10 3.98
N ALA A 377 -22.09 1.29 3.57
CA ALA A 377 -21.24 2.47 3.51
C ALA A 377 -21.22 3.31 4.81
N ASN A 378 -22.03 2.97 5.81
CA ASN A 378 -22.12 3.68 7.08
C ASN A 378 -21.93 2.77 8.31
N ASP A 379 -21.36 1.58 8.11
CA ASP A 379 -20.99 0.62 9.16
C ASP A 379 -22.14 0.06 10.02
N GLY A 380 -23.41 0.38 9.71
CA GLY A 380 -24.60 -0.16 10.39
C GLY A 380 -25.06 -1.49 9.78
N GLU A 381 -24.48 -2.62 10.18
CA GLU A 381 -24.87 -3.93 9.62
C GLU A 381 -26.26 -4.38 10.10
N HIS A 382 -27.21 -4.46 9.16
CA HIS A 382 -28.55 -4.96 9.43
C HIS A 382 -28.87 -6.25 8.63
N PHE A 383 -29.55 -7.19 9.28
CA PHE A 383 -30.23 -8.27 8.57
C PHE A 383 -31.30 -7.65 7.64
N GLN A 384 -31.41 -8.14 6.39
CA GLN A 384 -32.14 -7.52 5.25
C GLN A 384 -31.36 -6.39 4.56
N THR A 385 -30.48 -6.76 3.63
CA THR A 385 -29.51 -5.88 2.95
C THR A 385 -30.11 -4.67 2.20
N SER A 386 -31.43 -4.63 1.96
CA SER A 386 -32.12 -3.45 1.41
C SER A 386 -32.19 -2.28 2.39
N ARG A 387 -31.89 -2.51 3.68
CA ARG A 387 -31.86 -1.47 4.71
C ARG A 387 -30.50 -0.80 4.88
N ASN A 388 -29.42 -1.39 4.36
CA ASN A 388 -28.07 -0.84 4.48
C ASN A 388 -27.89 0.39 3.59
N ALA A 389 -27.09 1.36 4.04
CA ALA A 389 -26.60 2.42 3.17
C ALA A 389 -25.61 1.84 2.14
N ARG A 390 -25.72 2.25 0.88
CA ARG A 390 -24.90 1.71 -0.23
C ARG A 390 -24.21 2.82 -0.96
N ALA A 391 -22.96 2.61 -1.35
CA ALA A 391 -22.21 3.58 -2.13
C ALA A 391 -21.75 2.99 -3.46
N LEU A 392 -21.78 3.81 -4.50
CA LEU A 392 -21.17 3.55 -5.80
C LEU A 392 -20.20 4.69 -6.08
N SER A 393 -19.00 4.34 -6.54
CA SER A 393 -17.99 5.31 -6.96
C SER A 393 -17.39 4.87 -8.28
N ALA A 394 -17.26 5.79 -9.23
CA ALA A 394 -16.64 5.52 -10.52
C ALA A 394 -15.75 6.70 -10.92
N GLY A 395 -14.68 6.41 -11.65
CA GLY A 395 -13.77 7.45 -12.10
C GLY A 395 -12.98 7.07 -13.33
N LEU A 396 -12.54 8.09 -14.05
CA LEU A 396 -11.56 8.00 -15.11
C LEU A 396 -10.48 9.03 -14.83
N ARG A 397 -9.22 8.60 -14.83
CA ARG A 397 -8.05 9.48 -14.75
C ARG A 397 -7.18 9.35 -16.01
N TYR A 398 -6.48 10.44 -16.31
CA TYR A 398 -5.37 10.50 -17.25
C TYR A 398 -4.16 11.07 -16.51
N ASP A 399 -3.05 10.34 -16.53
CA ASP A 399 -1.80 10.72 -15.88
C ASP A 399 -0.65 10.36 -16.83
N ASP A 400 -0.09 11.35 -17.51
CA ASP A 400 1.01 11.16 -18.45
C ASP A 400 1.87 12.43 -18.56
N GLY A 401 3.14 12.30 -18.21
CA GLY A 401 4.09 13.41 -18.19
C GLY A 401 3.62 14.56 -17.29
N PRO A 402 3.50 15.80 -17.81
CA PRO A 402 3.15 16.96 -17.00
C PRO A 402 1.64 17.08 -16.71
N LEU A 403 0.77 16.31 -17.37
CA LEU A 403 -0.68 16.47 -17.30
C LEU A 403 -1.33 15.38 -16.44
N TYR A 404 -2.09 15.82 -15.44
CA TYR A 404 -3.07 15.01 -14.74
C TYR A 404 -4.48 15.52 -15.03
N ALA A 405 -5.44 14.64 -15.31
CA ALA A 405 -6.86 14.99 -15.42
C ALA A 405 -7.75 13.88 -14.87
N THR A 406 -8.88 14.24 -14.27
CA THR A 406 -9.80 13.29 -13.66
C THR A 406 -11.26 13.70 -13.81
N LEU A 407 -12.13 12.71 -14.00
CA LEU A 407 -13.58 12.82 -13.93
C LEU A 407 -14.11 11.71 -13.01
N THR A 408 -14.85 12.09 -11.97
CA THR A 408 -15.38 11.15 -10.99
C THR A 408 -16.88 11.35 -10.77
N TYR A 409 -17.53 10.26 -10.37
CA TYR A 409 -18.92 10.25 -9.93
C TYR A 409 -19.09 9.33 -8.72
N ASP A 410 -19.62 9.90 -7.65
CA ASP A 410 -19.96 9.20 -6.42
C ASP A 410 -21.45 9.31 -6.14
N ARG A 411 -22.02 8.24 -5.61
CA ARG A 411 -23.40 8.21 -5.14
C ARG A 411 -23.51 7.39 -3.86
N MET A 412 -24.05 8.02 -2.82
CA MET A 412 -24.38 7.39 -1.55
C MET A 412 -25.90 7.31 -1.40
N GLN A 413 -26.41 6.10 -1.25
CA GLN A 413 -27.82 5.78 -1.07
C GLN A 413 -28.08 5.56 0.41
N PRO A 414 -28.97 6.33 1.05
CA PRO A 414 -29.31 6.11 2.45
C PRO A 414 -30.02 4.76 2.63
N GLY A 415 -29.93 4.21 3.84
CA GLY A 415 -30.67 3.02 4.25
C GLY A 415 -32.19 3.23 4.27
N HIS A 416 -32.96 2.15 4.37
CA HIS A 416 -34.44 2.19 4.33
C HIS A 416 -35.05 2.96 5.51
N ASP A 417 -34.36 3.00 6.65
CA ASP A 417 -34.79 3.74 7.84
C ASP A 417 -34.37 5.23 7.80
N GLY A 418 -33.92 5.72 6.63
CA GLY A 418 -33.54 7.11 6.35
C GLY A 418 -34.62 8.17 6.66
N VAL A 419 -34.21 9.39 7.01
CA VAL A 419 -35.11 10.54 7.21
C VAL A 419 -36.10 10.66 6.05
N HIS A 420 -37.39 10.83 6.35
CA HIS A 420 -38.42 11.02 5.32
C HIS A 420 -38.03 12.14 4.34
N GLY A 421 -37.84 11.76 3.07
CA GLY A 421 -37.47 12.68 1.99
C GLY A 421 -35.96 12.78 1.71
N SER A 422 -35.09 12.06 2.43
CA SER A 422 -33.67 11.96 2.10
C SER A 422 -33.48 11.35 0.70
N ARG A 423 -32.70 12.04 -0.14
CA ARG A 423 -32.35 11.57 -1.49
C ARG A 423 -30.96 10.95 -1.46
N SER A 424 -30.58 10.25 -2.53
CA SER A 424 -29.19 9.79 -2.65
C SER A 424 -28.26 10.99 -2.79
N ALA A 425 -27.29 11.11 -1.89
CA ALA A 425 -26.18 12.05 -2.02
C ALA A 425 -25.37 11.69 -3.28
N GLN A 426 -24.92 12.70 -4.01
CA GLN A 426 -24.19 12.56 -5.25
C GLN A 426 -23.07 13.59 -5.34
N ALA A 427 -21.94 13.20 -5.89
CA ALA A 427 -20.85 14.10 -6.22
C ALA A 427 -20.36 13.83 -7.65
N TRP A 428 -20.23 14.90 -8.44
CA TRP A 428 -19.45 14.90 -9.68
C TRP A 428 -18.20 15.72 -9.45
N GLN A 429 -17.07 15.29 -9.97
CA GLN A 429 -15.84 16.09 -9.95
C GLN A 429 -15.17 16.02 -11.32
N LEU A 430 -14.66 17.16 -11.77
CA LEU A 430 -13.84 17.28 -12.97
C LEU A 430 -12.69 18.23 -12.65
N GLY A 431 -11.46 17.81 -12.91
CA GLY A 431 -10.32 18.69 -12.71
C GLY A 431 -9.09 18.23 -13.49
N ALA A 432 -8.11 19.10 -13.54
CA ALA A 432 -6.82 18.83 -14.14
C ALA A 432 -5.71 19.59 -13.42
N SER A 433 -4.50 19.06 -13.47
CA SER A 433 -3.28 19.78 -13.12
C SER A 433 -2.24 19.66 -14.22
N TYR A 434 -1.42 20.69 -14.37
CA TYR A 434 -0.32 20.72 -15.31
C TYR A 434 0.95 21.24 -14.65
N ASP A 435 2.05 20.50 -14.78
CA ASP A 435 3.37 20.90 -14.32
C ASP A 435 4.17 21.54 -15.47
N PHE A 436 4.39 22.86 -15.38
CA PHE A 436 5.19 23.62 -16.33
C PHE A 436 6.69 23.65 -15.97
N GLU A 437 7.15 22.80 -15.04
CA GLU A 437 8.48 22.77 -14.40
C GLU A 437 8.77 23.98 -13.50
N VAL A 438 8.35 25.17 -13.89
CA VAL A 438 8.51 26.43 -13.13
C VAL A 438 7.32 26.74 -12.22
N ILE A 439 6.17 26.11 -12.49
CA ILE A 439 4.95 26.21 -11.71
C ILE A 439 4.06 25.02 -12.03
N LYS A 440 3.47 24.40 -11.01
CA LYS A 440 2.36 23.46 -11.20
C LYS A 440 1.05 24.17 -10.90
N LEU A 441 0.08 24.06 -11.79
CA LEU A 441 -1.26 24.63 -11.63
C LEU A 441 -2.29 23.51 -11.59
N ALA A 442 -3.29 23.62 -10.73
CA ALA A 442 -4.43 22.72 -10.69
C ALA A 442 -5.73 23.50 -10.61
N ALA A 443 -6.77 23.02 -11.29
CA ALA A 443 -8.10 23.57 -11.18
C ALA A 443 -9.14 22.47 -11.29
N GLY A 444 -10.29 22.69 -10.66
CA GLY A 444 -11.38 21.75 -10.74
C GLY A 444 -12.71 22.33 -10.37
N TRP A 445 -13.74 21.55 -10.66
CA TRP A 445 -15.13 21.80 -10.35
C TRP A 445 -15.72 20.55 -9.71
N SER A 446 -16.55 20.75 -8.68
CA SER A 446 -17.36 19.69 -8.10
C SER A 446 -18.80 20.15 -7.96
N ARG A 447 -19.74 19.25 -8.28
CA ARG A 447 -21.14 19.41 -7.95
C ARG A 447 -21.56 18.34 -6.97
N GLN A 448 -22.00 18.79 -5.80
CA GLN A 448 -22.46 17.95 -4.71
C GLN A 448 -23.96 18.20 -4.54
N SER A 449 -24.76 17.15 -4.42
CA SER A 449 -26.23 17.26 -4.36
C SER A 449 -26.79 16.29 -3.34
N ASN A 450 -27.83 16.72 -2.62
CA ASN A 450 -28.54 15.91 -1.62
C ASN A 450 -27.65 15.42 -0.46
N GLY A 451 -26.61 16.16 -0.10
CA GLY A 451 -25.67 15.78 0.96
C GLY A 451 -24.27 15.42 0.44
N PHE A 452 -23.35 15.23 1.37
CA PHE A 452 -21.98 14.78 1.08
C PHE A 452 -21.89 13.26 1.04
N VAL A 453 -21.22 12.73 0.01
CA VAL A 453 -21.10 11.28 -0.21
C VAL A 453 -20.22 10.57 0.83
N GLY A 454 -19.24 11.29 1.41
CA GLY A 454 -18.31 10.77 2.41
C GLY A 454 -18.75 10.96 3.86
N LEU A 455 -19.95 11.53 4.10
CA LEU A 455 -20.46 11.80 5.46
C LEU A 455 -19.48 12.61 6.34
N ASN A 456 -18.73 13.51 5.71
CA ASN A 456 -17.62 14.29 6.27
C ASN A 456 -17.83 15.81 6.21
N GLY A 457 -19.10 16.24 6.10
CA GLY A 457 -19.50 17.63 5.90
C GLY A 457 -19.46 18.51 7.14
N GLY A 458 -19.31 17.90 8.31
CA GLY A 458 -19.67 18.55 9.56
C GLY A 458 -21.17 18.52 9.85
N ASP A 459 -21.49 18.78 11.11
CA ASP A 459 -22.80 18.78 11.75
C ASP A 459 -23.40 17.40 12.14
N THR A 460 -23.25 17.09 13.43
CA THR A 460 -23.87 15.99 14.20
C THR A 460 -25.08 16.47 15.02
N THR A 461 -25.59 17.69 14.83
CA THR A 461 -26.53 18.34 15.76
C THR A 461 -28.01 18.03 15.56
N THR A 462 -28.36 17.23 14.55
CA THR A 462 -29.71 16.64 14.50
C THR A 462 -29.62 15.18 14.89
N ASP A 463 -30.08 14.86 16.10
CA ASP A 463 -30.30 13.47 16.55
C ASP A 463 -30.97 12.64 15.45
N ASP A 464 -31.91 13.24 14.71
CA ASP A 464 -32.61 12.67 13.55
C ASP A 464 -31.70 12.11 12.42
N LEU A 465 -30.54 12.74 12.12
CA LEU A 465 -29.62 12.25 11.08
C LEU A 465 -28.70 11.14 11.61
N SER A 466 -28.39 11.18 12.91
CA SER A 466 -27.58 10.15 13.58
C SER A 466 -28.34 8.83 13.70
N GLU A 467 -29.64 8.87 14.01
CA GLU A 467 -30.51 7.69 14.11
C GLU A 467 -30.64 6.91 12.80
N VAL A 468 -30.39 7.57 11.67
CA VAL A 468 -30.52 6.97 10.34
C VAL A 468 -29.18 6.79 9.60
N GLY A 469 -28.06 7.03 10.29
CA GLY A 469 -26.71 6.83 9.76
C GLY A 469 -26.33 7.78 8.61
N LEU A 470 -26.81 9.04 8.67
CA LEU A 470 -26.45 10.14 7.77
C LEU A 470 -25.78 11.31 8.51
N SER A 471 -25.24 11.05 9.71
CA SER A 471 -24.39 12.00 10.41
C SER A 471 -23.27 12.50 9.49
N GLY A 472 -23.04 13.81 9.42
CA GLY A 472 -22.03 14.40 8.53
C GLY A 472 -22.41 14.50 7.04
N ALA A 473 -23.66 14.18 6.65
CA ALA A 473 -24.16 14.45 5.29
C ALA A 473 -24.32 15.96 4.99
N GLY A 474 -24.16 16.83 5.99
CA GLY A 474 -24.41 18.27 5.92
C GLY A 474 -25.82 18.65 6.36
N PRO A 475 -26.21 19.94 6.23
CA PRO A 475 -27.47 20.44 6.78
C PRO A 475 -28.70 19.83 6.10
N MET A 476 -29.82 19.76 6.82
CA MET A 476 -31.05 19.12 6.35
C MET A 476 -31.56 19.68 5.01
N GLU A 477 -31.45 20.99 4.78
CA GLU A 477 -31.81 21.64 3.52
C GLU A 477 -30.96 21.15 2.34
N PHE A 478 -29.70 20.80 2.59
CA PHE A 478 -28.84 20.22 1.59
C PHE A 478 -29.25 18.77 1.29
N VAL A 479 -29.45 17.95 2.33
CA VAL A 479 -29.85 16.54 2.19
C VAL A 479 -31.21 16.36 1.50
N GLN A 480 -32.14 17.31 1.69
CA GLN A 480 -33.49 17.28 1.13
C GLN A 480 -33.63 18.02 -0.21
N GLY A 481 -32.62 17.92 -1.08
CA GLY A 481 -32.70 18.41 -2.46
C GLY A 481 -31.83 19.62 -2.78
N GLY A 482 -31.02 20.10 -1.84
CA GLY A 482 -30.06 21.17 -2.08
C GLY A 482 -28.86 20.70 -2.90
N ARG A 483 -28.13 21.68 -3.42
CA ARG A 483 -26.93 21.48 -4.24
C ARG A 483 -25.88 22.53 -3.96
N VAL A 484 -24.63 22.11 -4.12
CA VAL A 484 -23.43 22.94 -4.05
C VAL A 484 -22.64 22.77 -5.33
N ASP A 485 -22.34 23.86 -6.01
CA ASP A 485 -21.28 23.89 -7.02
C ASP A 485 -20.02 24.51 -6.37
N ALA A 486 -18.90 23.79 -6.40
CA ALA A 486 -17.61 24.22 -5.88
C ALA A 486 -16.57 24.30 -7.00
N TRP A 487 -15.64 25.25 -6.86
CA TRP A 487 -14.49 25.42 -7.74
C TRP A 487 -13.24 25.60 -6.90
N PHE A 488 -12.10 25.08 -7.37
CA PHE A 488 -10.80 25.35 -6.76
C PHE A 488 -9.76 25.72 -7.81
N LEU A 489 -8.78 26.49 -7.37
CA LEU A 489 -7.55 26.82 -8.10
C LEU A 489 -6.37 26.67 -7.13
N GLY A 490 -5.40 25.83 -7.50
CA GLY A 490 -4.17 25.58 -6.75
C GLY A 490 -2.92 25.90 -7.57
N ALA A 491 -1.86 26.34 -6.90
CA ALA A 491 -0.56 26.60 -7.51
C ALA A 491 0.59 26.17 -6.59
N SER A 492 1.57 25.48 -7.15
CA SER A 492 2.84 25.14 -6.50
C SER A 492 3.98 25.79 -7.27
N LEU A 493 4.76 26.62 -6.60
CA LEU A 493 5.89 27.35 -7.17
C LEU A 493 7.18 26.89 -6.47
N PRO A 494 8.14 26.29 -7.19
CA PRO A 494 9.50 26.14 -6.68
C PRO A 494 10.07 27.54 -6.37
N LEU A 495 10.35 27.82 -5.10
CA LEU A 495 10.88 29.10 -4.64
C LEU A 495 12.11 28.86 -3.77
N GLY A 496 13.28 29.12 -4.34
CA GLY A 496 14.54 28.84 -3.68
C GLY A 496 14.68 27.34 -3.36
N PRO A 497 15.06 26.96 -2.13
CA PRO A 497 15.25 25.56 -1.74
C PRO A 497 13.95 24.84 -1.35
N GLY A 498 12.80 25.48 -1.43
CA GLY A 498 11.50 24.89 -1.09
C GLY A 498 10.43 25.24 -2.12
N ARG A 499 9.17 25.11 -1.70
CA ARG A 499 8.00 25.32 -2.56
C ARG A 499 6.95 26.17 -1.85
N ALA A 500 6.46 27.20 -2.53
CA ALA A 500 5.26 27.92 -2.09
C ALA A 500 4.01 27.28 -2.69
N LEU A 501 3.02 27.04 -1.83
CA LEU A 501 1.75 26.41 -2.17
C LEU A 501 0.63 27.40 -1.88
N ALA A 502 -0.19 27.68 -2.89
CA ALA A 502 -1.33 28.56 -2.77
C ALA A 502 -2.59 27.87 -3.27
N GLN A 503 -3.72 28.08 -2.60
CA GLN A 503 -5.01 27.58 -3.04
C GLN A 503 -6.12 28.56 -2.73
N TRP A 504 -7.11 28.58 -3.61
CA TRP A 504 -8.37 29.29 -3.43
C TRP A 504 -9.53 28.40 -3.87
N SER A 505 -10.55 28.29 -3.03
CA SER A 505 -11.75 27.52 -3.32
C SER A 505 -13.00 28.33 -3.00
N ILE A 506 -14.05 28.12 -3.78
CA ILE A 506 -15.36 28.76 -3.60
C ILE A 506 -16.48 27.75 -3.80
N ALA A 507 -17.47 27.75 -2.91
CA ALA A 507 -18.66 26.92 -2.99
C ALA A 507 -19.93 27.78 -3.00
N ASN A 508 -20.86 27.45 -3.89
CA ASN A 508 -22.12 28.15 -4.09
C ASN A 508 -23.32 27.22 -3.78
N PRO A 509 -23.85 27.27 -2.55
CA PRO A 509 -25.05 26.53 -2.17
C PRO A 509 -26.31 27.19 -2.77
N ASP A 510 -27.35 26.39 -3.03
CA ASP A 510 -28.60 26.88 -3.64
C ASP A 510 -29.85 26.88 -2.75
N TRP A 511 -29.75 26.43 -1.51
CA TRP A 511 -30.88 26.36 -0.56
C TRP A 511 -31.10 27.66 0.24
N THR A 512 -32.20 27.65 1.00
CA THR A 512 -32.59 28.69 1.96
C THR A 512 -32.76 28.02 3.32
N TRP A 513 -32.14 28.58 4.35
CA TRP A 513 -32.21 28.07 5.72
C TRP A 513 -33.64 28.16 6.26
N ARG A 514 -34.19 27.07 6.78
CA ARG A 514 -35.54 27.08 7.38
C ARG A 514 -35.60 27.89 8.66
N SER A 515 -34.50 27.91 9.41
CA SER A 515 -34.40 28.60 10.69
C SER A 515 -34.42 30.13 10.56
N THR A 516 -33.82 30.67 9.50
CA THR A 516 -33.67 32.12 9.30
C THR A 516 -34.44 32.68 8.11
N GLY A 517 -34.83 31.83 7.15
CA GLY A 517 -35.40 32.24 5.87
C GLY A 517 -34.38 32.87 4.91
N GLU A 518 -33.10 32.93 5.28
CA GLU A 518 -32.04 33.50 4.44
C GLU A 518 -31.50 32.48 3.44
N ARG A 519 -31.17 32.96 2.22
CA ARG A 519 -30.46 32.15 1.23
C ARG A 519 -29.06 31.79 1.73
N ALA A 520 -28.67 30.53 1.58
CA ALA A 520 -27.33 30.08 1.91
C ALA A 520 -26.26 30.89 1.14
N LYS A 521 -25.23 31.34 1.86
CA LYS A 521 -24.20 32.22 1.29
C LYS A 521 -23.08 31.41 0.66
N LYS A 522 -22.41 32.04 -0.32
CA LYS A 522 -21.18 31.48 -0.90
C LYS A 522 -20.11 31.35 0.17
N VAL A 523 -19.43 30.21 0.19
CA VAL A 523 -18.32 29.90 1.10
C VAL A 523 -17.02 30.04 0.31
N GLN A 524 -16.00 30.63 0.92
CA GLN A 524 -14.68 30.73 0.31
C GLN A 524 -13.61 30.30 1.29
N THR A 525 -12.62 29.55 0.81
CA THR A 525 -11.39 29.23 1.54
C THR A 525 -10.19 29.67 0.72
N TYR A 526 -9.12 30.05 1.40
CA TYR A 526 -7.85 30.41 0.77
C TYR A 526 -6.71 30.03 1.70
N SER A 527 -5.60 29.62 1.12
CA SER A 527 -4.40 29.24 1.84
C SER A 527 -3.15 29.62 1.06
N LEU A 528 -2.11 29.97 1.82
CA LEU A 528 -0.76 30.20 1.33
C LEU A 528 0.20 29.61 2.33
N GLY A 529 1.11 28.77 1.88
CA GLY A 529 2.16 28.23 2.73
C GLY A 529 3.43 27.94 1.97
N TYR A 530 4.44 27.54 2.72
CA TYR A 530 5.76 27.22 2.23
C TYR A 530 6.23 25.93 2.87
N VAL A 531 6.73 25.00 2.05
CA VAL A 531 7.32 23.73 2.49
C VAL A 531 8.80 23.74 2.12
N TYR A 532 9.65 23.37 3.06
CA TYR A 532 11.08 23.20 2.89
C TYR A 532 11.46 21.77 3.26
N ASP A 533 12.03 21.04 2.31
CA ASP A 533 12.48 19.67 2.54
C ASP A 533 13.87 19.69 3.20
N LEU A 534 13.94 19.21 4.45
CA LEU A 534 15.21 19.01 5.17
C LEU A 534 15.93 17.75 4.67
N SER A 535 15.14 16.75 4.26
CA SER A 535 15.59 15.49 3.68
C SER A 535 14.49 14.90 2.79
N PRO A 536 14.74 13.81 2.04
CA PRO A 536 13.69 13.11 1.29
C PRO A 536 12.51 12.60 2.14
N ARG A 537 12.66 12.55 3.45
CA ARG A 537 11.68 12.00 4.41
C ARG A 537 11.20 13.02 5.43
N THR A 538 11.73 14.25 5.41
CA THR A 538 11.42 15.22 6.47
C THR A 538 11.36 16.62 5.90
N SER A 539 10.24 17.29 6.13
CA SER A 539 9.99 18.66 5.73
C SER A 539 9.61 19.51 6.93
N VAL A 540 9.84 20.81 6.82
CA VAL A 540 9.26 21.84 7.69
C VAL A 540 8.37 22.74 6.88
N TYR A 541 7.32 23.24 7.49
CA TYR A 541 6.36 24.09 6.81
C TYR A 541 5.87 25.24 7.68
N ALA A 542 5.34 26.25 7.01
CA ALA A 542 4.50 27.27 7.61
C ALA A 542 3.40 27.69 6.63
N PHE A 543 2.20 27.94 7.14
CA PHE A 543 1.07 28.40 6.31
C PHE A 543 0.19 29.40 7.03
N ALA A 544 -0.49 30.22 6.24
CA ALA A 544 -1.59 31.06 6.64
C ALA A 544 -2.80 30.72 5.77
N ALA A 545 -3.96 30.55 6.40
CA ALA A 545 -5.19 30.21 5.72
C ALA A 545 -6.38 30.95 6.32
N GLY A 546 -7.46 31.05 5.55
CA GLY A 546 -8.67 31.68 6.03
C GLY A 546 -9.89 31.26 5.25
N GLY A 547 -11.04 31.48 5.89
CA GLY A 547 -12.35 31.13 5.37
C GLY A 547 -13.34 32.28 5.56
N ARG A 548 -14.26 32.46 4.60
CA ARG A 548 -15.40 33.38 4.67
C ARG A 548 -16.69 32.61 4.53
N ASN A 549 -17.63 32.88 5.44
CA ASN A 549 -18.85 32.09 5.63
C ASN A 549 -18.55 30.59 5.86
N PHE A 550 -17.38 30.29 6.43
CA PHE A 550 -16.82 28.95 6.58
C PHE A 550 -16.57 28.68 8.05
N SER A 551 -16.93 27.48 8.53
CA SER A 551 -16.56 26.98 9.85
C SER A 551 -15.68 25.75 9.70
N LEU A 552 -14.87 25.44 10.71
CA LEU A 552 -14.06 24.22 10.74
C LEU A 552 -14.93 22.99 11.04
N ASP A 553 -15.91 23.16 11.93
CA ASP A 553 -16.79 22.06 12.34
C ASP A 553 -17.86 21.77 11.29
N ASP A 554 -18.37 22.80 10.61
CA ASP A 554 -19.49 22.74 9.67
C ASP A 554 -19.17 23.49 8.38
N THR A 555 -19.18 22.80 7.24
CA THR A 555 -18.83 23.42 5.94
C THR A 555 -19.77 24.60 5.60
N PHE A 556 -21.06 24.48 5.94
CA PHE A 556 -22.08 25.51 5.68
C PHE A 556 -22.88 25.84 6.93
N THR A 557 -22.96 27.12 7.28
CA THR A 557 -23.75 27.57 8.44
C THR A 557 -24.57 28.81 8.14
N ALA A 558 -25.68 29.00 8.87
CA ALA A 558 -26.46 30.25 8.80
C ALA A 558 -25.76 31.45 9.45
N ARG A 559 -24.77 31.21 10.33
CA ARG A 559 -24.11 32.22 11.16
C ARG A 559 -23.01 33.01 10.44
N ASN A 560 -22.62 32.60 9.23
CA ASN A 560 -21.65 33.29 8.37
C ASN A 560 -20.28 33.60 9.04
N PRO A 561 -19.62 32.60 9.68
CA PRO A 561 -18.35 32.82 10.36
C PRO A 561 -17.20 33.12 9.39
N THR A 562 -16.16 33.77 9.90
CA THR A 562 -14.85 33.84 9.25
C THR A 562 -13.82 33.14 10.12
N VAL A 563 -12.95 32.34 9.49
CA VAL A 563 -11.85 31.65 10.17
C VAL A 563 -10.52 32.18 9.66
N SER A 564 -9.53 32.27 10.54
CA SER A 564 -8.14 32.51 10.18
C SER A 564 -7.25 31.55 10.93
N ARG A 565 -6.28 30.96 10.25
CA ARG A 565 -5.27 30.07 10.83
C ARG A 565 -3.88 30.46 10.36
N ILE A 566 -2.93 30.43 11.29
CA ILE A 566 -1.50 30.48 11.00
C ILE A 566 -0.87 29.30 11.74
N ALA A 567 -0.09 28.48 11.05
CA ALA A 567 0.58 27.37 11.68
C ALA A 567 1.96 27.14 11.08
N ALA A 568 2.82 26.49 11.85
CA ALA A 568 4.10 25.98 11.40
C ALA A 568 4.37 24.63 12.05
N GLY A 569 4.99 23.73 11.31
CA GLY A 569 5.17 22.36 11.76
C GLY A 569 6.23 21.62 10.94
N LEU A 570 6.28 20.31 11.18
CA LEU A 570 7.16 19.40 10.47
C LEU A 570 6.42 18.11 10.13
N THR A 571 6.80 17.52 9.02
CA THR A 571 6.26 16.24 8.53
C THR A 571 7.40 15.26 8.37
N HIS A 572 7.25 14.04 8.86
CA HIS A 572 8.24 12.96 8.74
C HIS A 572 7.61 11.67 8.20
N HIS A 573 8.24 11.06 7.20
CA HIS A 573 7.83 9.79 6.59
C HIS A 573 8.83 8.67 6.89
N PHE A 574 8.35 7.53 7.41
CA PHE A 574 9.18 6.37 7.77
C PHE A 574 8.84 5.11 6.96
#